data_AF-A0A948Q6F6-F1
#
_entry.id   AF-A0A948Q6F6-F1
#
_cell.length_a   1.000
_cell.length_b   1.000
_cell.length_c   1.000
_cell.angle_alpha   90.00
_cell.angle_beta   90.00
_cell.angle_gamma   90.00
#
_symmetry.space_group_name_H-M   'P 1'
#
loop_
_entity.id
_entity.type
_entity.pdbx_description
1 polymer ?
#
loop_
_entity_poly.entity_id
_entity_poly.type
_entity_poly.pdbx_seq_one_letter_code
_entity_poly.pdbx_strand_id
1 'polypeptide(L)'
;MNNNILKLLGLSVLLAFALMAAGCSDDDENTSNLTGPALGDGALLRVVHASPDAGPVDVYAEGVAAPLLANVPYTATSQYLELDPGTYNIQLRAAGASAASEPAFETGEIEVPADAKITAVAAGLLSSNDPDEAFRILLFPESFTDPGAGNAAVRIVHGSADAPAVAVDVGNDGTPEIASLGRFADTGVEGVALPAGTSLAVGIWSASPLAKVTSLTTPALPEGEIFLVATGLLGELPRDESGFGLLAVGPGGTIGLIKQDPVLFVLHASPDAQAVDVNVGGTDAELVGELSFGELSPAVQVPPAIYSLDVSLSMGGALVSTVVTPDLMAGERYLVVASGYGSNPLKEFTILPLQEYFADTMNPLVRVVHASPDAPAVDVGVYDGMTFTPVDPFSGLDFGESSSPIGTALDPGSLTIGVTGAGTIDPVVASFDLNLVSGLKAFAVAAGSLSEPGEGFRLILVDATLFPWQAVEVLPN
;
A
#
# COMPACT_ATOMS: atom_id res chain seq x y z
N MET A 1 -0.17 -79.77 -10.78
CA MET A 1 1.18 -79.21 -10.50
C MET A 1 1.02 -77.71 -10.29
N ASN A 2 1.30 -77.27 -9.07
CA ASN A 2 1.70 -75.94 -8.57
C ASN A 2 0.86 -74.71 -9.00
N ASN A 3 0.04 -74.09 -8.15
CA ASN A 3 0.33 -73.21 -6.99
C ASN A 3 1.08 -71.90 -7.30
N ASN A 4 0.38 -70.77 -7.04
CA ASN A 4 0.79 -69.53 -6.33
C ASN A 4 0.10 -68.32 -7.00
N ILE A 5 -1.03 -67.80 -6.49
CA ILE A 5 -1.17 -66.82 -5.39
C ILE A 5 -0.12 -65.70 -5.47
N LEU A 6 -0.52 -64.55 -5.99
CA LEU A 6 0.19 -63.28 -5.79
C LEU A 6 -0.77 -62.31 -5.08
N LYS A 7 -0.43 -62.00 -3.83
CA LYS A 7 -1.04 -60.93 -3.02
C LYS A 7 -0.55 -59.59 -3.55
N LEU A 8 -1.46 -58.69 -3.89
CA LEU A 8 -1.16 -57.27 -4.15
C LEU A 8 -1.30 -56.51 -2.82
N LEU A 9 -0.18 -56.09 -2.24
CA LEU A 9 -0.14 -55.15 -1.12
C LEU A 9 -0.29 -53.72 -1.69
N GLY A 10 -1.15 -52.92 -1.06
CA GLY A 10 -1.31 -51.51 -1.36
C GLY A 10 -0.09 -50.69 -1.00
N LEU A 11 0.23 -49.71 -1.84
CA LEU A 11 1.16 -48.64 -1.55
C LEU A 11 0.56 -47.34 -2.08
N SER A 12 0.04 -46.53 -1.16
CA SER A 12 -0.40 -45.16 -1.38
C SER A 12 0.83 -44.26 -1.54
N VAL A 13 1.05 -43.77 -2.76
CA VAL A 13 2.05 -42.73 -3.05
C VAL A 13 1.36 -41.38 -3.02
N LEU A 14 1.70 -40.59 -2.00
CA LEU A 14 1.36 -39.17 -1.88
C LEU A 14 2.23 -38.42 -2.90
N LEU A 15 1.63 -37.90 -3.97
CA LEU A 15 2.32 -37.15 -5.01
C LEU A 15 2.36 -35.66 -4.59
N ALA A 16 3.48 -35.23 -4.03
CA ALA A 16 3.74 -33.82 -3.76
C ALA A 16 3.97 -33.08 -5.07
N PHE A 17 3.09 -32.13 -5.39
CA PHE A 17 3.24 -31.17 -6.47
C PHE A 17 4.35 -30.17 -6.05
N ALA A 18 5.50 -30.25 -6.70
CA ALA A 18 6.54 -29.23 -6.61
C ALA A 18 6.10 -28.04 -7.48
N LEU A 19 5.66 -26.96 -6.84
CA LEU A 19 5.41 -25.67 -7.45
C LEU A 19 6.76 -25.00 -7.70
N MET A 20 7.14 -24.81 -8.97
CA MET A 20 8.22 -23.89 -9.32
C MET A 20 7.66 -22.47 -9.29
N ALA A 21 7.89 -21.77 -8.18
CA ALA A 21 7.82 -20.32 -8.15
C ALA A 21 9.14 -19.78 -8.72
N ALA A 22 9.08 -19.26 -9.95
CA ALA A 22 10.03 -18.29 -10.44
C ALA A 22 9.44 -16.90 -10.14
N GLY A 23 9.76 -16.36 -8.97
CA GLY A 23 9.68 -14.92 -8.65
C GLY A 23 11.08 -14.55 -8.14
N CYS A 24 11.87 -13.84 -8.94
CA CYS A 24 11.95 -12.38 -9.00
C CYS A 24 12.71 -11.80 -7.79
N SER A 25 13.97 -11.43 -8.10
CA SER A 25 14.91 -10.54 -7.40
C SER A 25 15.06 -10.68 -5.89
N ASP A 26 16.13 -11.38 -5.51
CA ASP A 26 16.88 -11.07 -4.29
C ASP A 26 17.41 -9.63 -4.41
N ASP A 27 16.82 -8.67 -3.69
CA ASP A 27 17.43 -7.36 -3.45
C ASP A 27 17.45 -7.09 -1.93
N ASP A 28 18.62 -7.36 -1.36
CA ASP A 28 19.29 -6.70 -0.23
C ASP A 28 18.57 -6.53 1.13
N GLU A 29 18.36 -7.65 1.83
CA GLU A 29 18.40 -7.66 3.31
C GLU A 29 19.84 -7.42 3.80
N ASN A 30 20.36 -6.20 3.67
CA ASN A 30 21.58 -5.78 4.38
C ASN A 30 21.23 -5.31 5.80
N THR A 31 20.62 -6.19 6.60
CA THR A 31 20.55 -6.06 8.06
C THR A 31 21.84 -6.57 8.70
N SER A 32 23.00 -6.17 8.16
CA SER A 32 24.26 -6.32 8.89
C SER A 32 24.05 -5.69 10.25
N ASN A 33 24.08 -6.47 11.33
CA ASN A 33 23.88 -6.01 12.70
C ASN A 33 24.55 -4.65 12.89
N LEU A 34 23.74 -3.58 12.96
CA LEU A 34 24.20 -2.20 13.13
C LEU A 34 24.70 -2.04 14.56
N THR A 35 25.85 -2.64 14.84
CA THR A 35 26.56 -2.62 16.11
C THR A 35 27.65 -1.58 16.01
N GLY A 36 27.67 -0.64 16.94
CA GLY A 36 28.81 0.24 17.13
C GLY A 36 29.79 -0.30 18.17
N PRO A 37 30.91 0.41 18.38
CA PRO A 37 31.86 0.09 19.44
C PRO A 37 31.21 0.30 20.82
N ALA A 38 31.59 -0.52 21.81
CA ALA A 38 31.35 -0.18 23.21
C ALA A 38 32.33 0.95 23.60
N LEU A 39 31.77 2.09 23.99
CA LEU A 39 32.51 3.30 24.36
C LEU A 39 32.50 3.56 25.87
N GLY A 40 31.81 2.73 26.65
CA GLY A 40 31.71 2.80 28.11
C GLY A 40 30.74 1.75 28.65
N ASP A 41 30.47 1.75 29.96
CA ASP A 41 29.63 0.74 30.63
C ASP A 41 28.53 1.31 31.55
N GLY A 42 28.09 2.55 31.31
CA GLY A 42 27.16 3.25 32.20
C GLY A 42 25.87 3.81 31.57
N ALA A 43 25.66 3.70 30.25
CA ALA A 43 24.42 4.09 29.58
C ALA A 43 24.24 3.33 28.26
N LEU A 44 22.99 3.24 27.78
CA LEU A 44 22.63 2.58 26.53
C LEU A 44 21.93 3.55 25.58
N LEU A 45 22.43 3.68 24.36
CA LEU A 45 21.83 4.50 23.30
C LEU A 45 21.54 3.65 22.07
N ARG A 46 20.32 3.74 21.55
CA ARG A 46 19.90 3.13 20.29
C ARG A 46 19.45 4.20 19.31
N VAL A 47 19.77 4.04 18.04
CA VAL A 47 19.35 4.96 16.96
C VAL A 47 18.28 4.28 16.11
N VAL A 48 17.21 5.01 15.81
CA VAL A 48 16.16 4.65 14.86
C VAL A 48 16.14 5.68 13.74
N HIS A 49 16.27 5.24 12.50
CA HIS A 49 16.20 6.12 11.33
C HIS A 49 14.77 6.20 10.78
N ALA A 50 14.05 7.26 11.09
CA ALA A 50 12.67 7.50 10.68
C ALA A 50 12.47 8.81 9.87
N SER A 51 13.54 9.30 9.23
CA SER A 51 13.49 10.41 8.26
C SER A 51 13.51 9.85 6.83
N PRO A 52 12.47 10.08 6.00
CA PRO A 52 12.36 9.44 4.70
C PRO A 52 13.27 10.04 3.61
N ASP A 53 13.78 11.26 3.78
CA ASP A 53 14.56 11.98 2.74
C ASP A 53 16.05 12.14 3.09
N ALA A 54 16.50 11.70 4.26
CA ALA A 54 17.89 11.86 4.69
C ALA A 54 18.86 10.88 4.00
N GLY A 55 18.33 9.84 3.34
CA GLY A 55 19.11 8.71 2.81
C GLY A 55 19.87 7.95 3.91
N PRO A 56 20.77 7.01 3.57
CA PRO A 56 21.61 6.35 4.55
C PRO A 56 22.61 7.31 5.20
N VAL A 57 22.77 7.22 6.53
CA VAL A 57 23.66 8.11 7.30
C VAL A 57 24.71 7.37 8.12
N ASP A 58 25.87 8.01 8.29
CA ASP A 58 26.88 7.65 9.28
C ASP A 58 26.69 8.54 10.53
N VAL A 59 26.72 7.92 11.71
CA VAL A 59 26.55 8.57 13.02
C VAL A 59 27.91 8.71 13.71
N TYR A 60 28.28 9.92 14.10
CA TYR A 60 29.54 10.23 14.79
C TYR A 60 29.28 10.91 16.14
N ALA A 61 30.18 10.73 17.10
CA ALA A 61 30.37 11.70 18.17
C ALA A 61 31.43 12.73 17.75
N GLU A 62 31.22 13.99 18.08
CA GLU A 62 32.17 15.07 17.77
C GLU A 62 33.58 14.75 18.28
N GLY A 63 34.59 14.99 17.43
CA GLY A 63 35.99 14.70 17.73
C GLY A 63 36.39 13.23 17.58
N VAL A 64 35.45 12.32 17.32
CA VAL A 64 35.74 10.91 17.03
C VAL A 64 35.92 10.71 15.52
N ALA A 65 37.07 10.13 15.13
CA ALA A 65 37.44 10.01 13.72
C ALA A 65 36.71 8.89 12.96
N ALA A 66 36.18 7.89 13.67
CA ALA A 66 35.43 6.77 13.10
C ALA A 66 33.95 6.88 13.45
N PRO A 67 33.04 6.46 12.55
CA PRO A 67 31.61 6.46 12.85
C PRO A 67 31.31 5.49 14.00
N LEU A 68 30.38 5.90 14.86
CA LEU A 68 29.76 5.04 15.87
C LEU A 68 28.84 4.01 15.23
N LEU A 69 28.10 4.44 14.21
CA LEU A 69 27.27 3.60 13.36
C LEU A 69 27.51 4.03 11.92
N ALA A 70 27.73 3.08 11.02
CA ALA A 70 27.96 3.36 9.60
C ALA A 70 26.78 2.87 8.77
N ASN A 71 26.45 3.62 7.72
CA ASN A 71 25.45 3.26 6.72
C ASN A 71 24.12 2.80 7.34
N VAL A 72 23.55 3.61 8.24
CA VAL A 72 22.23 3.36 8.82
C VAL A 72 21.18 3.78 7.79
N PRO A 73 20.47 2.86 7.11
CA PRO A 73 19.47 3.23 6.12
C PRO A 73 18.17 3.67 6.81
N TYR A 74 17.29 4.32 6.04
CA TYR A 74 15.92 4.61 6.48
C TYR A 74 15.21 3.32 6.93
N THR A 75 14.40 3.42 7.98
CA THR A 75 13.71 2.33 8.71
C THR A 75 14.58 1.39 9.53
N ALA A 76 15.90 1.55 9.51
CA ALA A 76 16.77 0.73 10.35
C ALA A 76 16.85 1.23 11.80
N THR A 77 17.10 0.26 12.68
CA THR A 77 17.36 0.47 14.10
C THR A 77 18.70 -0.16 14.46
N SER A 78 19.54 0.57 15.18
CA SER A 78 20.80 0.04 15.69
C SER A 78 20.60 -0.91 16.87
N GLN A 79 21.61 -1.74 17.13
CA GLN A 79 21.76 -2.31 18.46
C GLN A 79 22.06 -1.19 19.48
N TYR A 80 21.90 -1.47 20.77
CA TYR A 80 22.32 -0.52 21.80
C TYR A 80 23.84 -0.34 21.75
N LEU A 81 24.24 0.93 21.72
CA LEU A 81 25.59 1.40 21.97
C LEU A 81 25.76 1.56 23.47
N GLU A 82 26.78 0.90 24.03
CA GLU A 82 27.19 1.11 25.41
C GLU A 82 28.10 2.35 25.47
N LEU A 83 27.72 3.33 26.29
CA LEU A 83 28.39 4.62 26.40
C LEU A 83 28.74 4.91 27.86
N ASP A 84 29.75 5.76 28.08
CA ASP A 84 29.96 6.38 29.38
C ASP A 84 28.90 7.48 29.59
N PRO A 85 28.40 7.70 30.81
CA PRO A 85 27.53 8.83 31.11
C PRO A 85 28.26 10.15 30.85
N GLY A 86 27.60 11.11 30.19
CA GLY A 86 28.25 12.37 29.84
C GLY A 86 27.48 13.17 28.80
N THR A 87 28.14 14.22 28.30
CA THR A 87 27.59 15.09 27.25
C THR A 87 28.22 14.74 25.92
N TYR A 88 27.38 14.54 24.91
CA TYR A 88 27.80 14.19 23.55
C TYR A 88 27.25 15.21 22.56
N ASN A 89 28.00 15.53 21.51
CA ASN A 89 27.47 16.18 20.33
C ASN A 89 27.47 15.16 19.20
N ILE A 90 26.27 14.76 18.73
CA ILE A 90 26.11 13.75 17.70
C ILE A 90 26.04 14.44 16.34
N GLN A 91 26.86 13.96 15.41
CA GLN A 91 26.98 14.48 14.06
C GLN A 91 26.58 13.42 13.05
N LEU A 92 25.66 13.77 12.16
CA LEU A 92 25.21 12.90 11.06
C LEU A 92 25.83 13.36 9.75
N ARG A 93 26.34 12.40 9.00
CA ARG A 93 26.90 12.62 7.65
C ARG A 93 26.24 11.64 6.69
N ALA A 94 26.17 11.99 5.41
CA ALA A 94 25.77 11.02 4.39
C ALA A 94 26.70 9.80 4.43
N ALA A 95 26.15 8.59 4.27
CA ALA A 95 26.92 7.36 4.38
C ALA A 95 28.14 7.36 3.43
N GLY A 96 29.32 7.05 3.99
CA GLY A 96 30.58 7.01 3.24
C GLY A 96 31.19 8.39 2.94
N ALA A 97 30.59 9.48 3.39
CA ALA A 97 31.23 10.79 3.34
C ALA A 97 32.51 10.82 4.20
N SER A 98 33.45 11.69 3.83
CA SER A 98 34.67 11.87 4.60
C SER A 98 34.34 12.29 6.04
N ALA A 99 34.96 11.68 7.05
CA ALA A 99 34.80 12.09 8.46
C ALA A 99 35.19 13.57 8.71
N ALA A 100 35.98 14.17 7.80
CA ALA A 100 36.35 15.58 7.85
C ALA A 100 35.37 16.52 7.12
N SER A 101 34.31 16.01 6.46
CA SER A 101 33.28 16.86 5.88
C SER A 101 32.42 17.49 6.96
N GLU A 102 31.81 18.62 6.63
CA GLU A 102 30.78 19.22 7.49
C GLU A 102 29.64 18.20 7.69
N PRO A 103 29.12 18.08 8.92
CA PRO A 103 27.91 17.30 9.18
C PRO A 103 26.72 17.83 8.36
N ALA A 104 25.87 16.92 7.90
CA ALA A 104 24.57 17.30 7.35
C ALA A 104 23.59 17.72 8.46
N PHE A 105 23.78 17.19 9.66
CA PHE A 105 23.05 17.57 10.87
C PHE A 105 23.93 17.39 12.11
N GLU A 106 23.74 18.24 13.11
CA GLU A 106 24.35 18.10 14.44
C GLU A 106 23.31 18.35 15.53
N THR A 107 23.33 17.56 16.60
CA THR A 107 22.35 17.67 17.69
C THR A 107 22.61 18.85 18.62
N GLY A 108 23.84 19.37 18.61
CA GLY A 108 24.37 20.10 19.76
C GLY A 108 24.61 19.16 20.95
N GLU A 109 24.89 19.74 22.11
CA GLU A 109 25.16 19.00 23.34
C GLU A 109 23.88 18.28 23.85
N ILE A 110 23.93 16.95 23.89
CA ILE A 110 22.93 16.08 24.51
C ILE A 110 23.51 15.46 25.78
N GLU A 111 22.73 15.45 26.86
CA GLU A 111 23.10 14.79 28.11
C GLU A 111 22.65 13.33 28.10
N VAL A 112 23.58 12.42 28.39
CA VAL A 112 23.34 10.98 28.57
C VAL A 112 23.59 10.65 30.05
N PRO A 113 22.53 10.53 30.87
CA PRO A 113 22.67 10.26 32.30
C PRO A 113 23.20 8.85 32.58
N ALA A 114 23.71 8.66 33.80
CA ALA A 114 24.10 7.33 34.27
C ALA A 114 22.89 6.40 34.37
N ASP A 115 23.11 5.14 34.02
CA ASP A 115 22.16 4.04 33.96
C ASP A 115 20.97 4.28 33.00
N ALA A 116 21.06 5.29 32.13
CA ALA A 116 19.99 5.62 31.19
C ALA A 116 19.98 4.69 29.99
N LYS A 117 18.77 4.30 29.57
CA LYS A 117 18.49 3.63 28.30
C LYS A 117 17.71 4.60 27.42
N ILE A 118 18.23 4.94 26.26
CA ILE A 118 17.68 5.99 25.39
C ILE A 118 17.50 5.45 23.97
N THR A 119 16.32 5.65 23.40
CA THR A 119 16.07 5.52 21.97
C THR A 119 16.06 6.90 21.33
N ALA A 120 17.02 7.17 20.45
CA ALA A 120 17.10 8.37 19.62
C ALA A 120 16.46 8.09 18.25
N VAL A 121 15.41 8.85 17.91
CA VAL A 121 14.70 8.73 16.63
C VAL A 121 15.05 9.91 15.75
N ALA A 122 15.67 9.66 14.60
CA ALA A 122 15.83 10.65 13.53
C ALA A 122 14.50 10.79 12.80
N ALA A 123 13.89 11.97 12.84
CA ALA A 123 12.56 12.25 12.29
C ALA A 123 12.55 13.58 11.54
N GLY A 124 11.50 13.84 10.77
CA GLY A 124 11.40 15.05 9.93
C GLY A 124 12.14 14.90 8.59
N LEU A 125 12.24 16.00 7.85
CA LEU A 125 12.86 16.07 6.53
C LEU A 125 14.19 16.82 6.56
N LEU A 126 15.27 16.19 6.11
CA LEU A 126 16.62 16.78 6.05
C LEU A 126 16.68 17.92 5.03
N SER A 127 15.89 17.83 3.97
CA SER A 127 15.80 18.86 2.92
C SER A 127 14.94 20.08 3.31
N SER A 128 14.09 19.96 4.35
CA SER A 128 13.16 21.03 4.74
C SER A 128 13.79 22.01 5.73
N ASN A 129 13.60 23.31 5.49
CA ASN A 129 13.95 24.37 6.42
C ASN A 129 12.73 24.88 7.22
N ASP A 130 11.54 24.31 6.98
CA ASP A 130 10.36 24.63 7.77
C ASP A 130 10.51 24.02 9.17
N PRO A 131 10.52 24.80 10.27
CA PRO A 131 10.65 24.27 11.62
C PRO A 131 9.59 23.23 12.00
N ASP A 132 8.45 23.20 11.32
CA ASP A 132 7.41 22.21 11.55
C ASP A 132 7.74 20.87 10.90
N GLU A 133 8.58 20.83 9.86
CA GLU A 133 8.89 19.61 9.09
C GLU A 133 10.37 19.19 9.21
N ALA A 134 11.25 20.13 9.56
CA ALA A 134 12.69 19.98 9.52
C ALA A 134 13.20 18.79 10.33
N PHE A 135 14.27 18.20 9.85
CA PHE A 135 14.97 17.09 10.47
C PHE A 135 15.35 17.39 11.92
N ARG A 136 15.19 16.38 12.78
CA ARG A 136 15.52 16.45 14.20
C ARG A 136 15.81 15.07 14.78
N ILE A 137 16.45 15.08 15.95
CA ILE A 137 16.64 13.88 16.77
C ILE A 137 15.75 14.00 18.01
N LEU A 138 14.83 13.06 18.14
CA LEU A 138 13.95 12.92 19.31
C LEU A 138 14.58 11.92 20.27
N LEU A 139 14.87 12.36 21.50
CA LEU A 139 15.47 11.52 22.52
C LEU A 139 14.38 10.99 23.46
N PHE A 140 14.23 9.67 23.50
CA PHE A 140 13.26 8.99 24.35
C PHE A 140 13.96 8.12 25.40
N PRO A 141 14.08 8.60 26.64
CA PRO A 141 14.42 7.74 27.77
C PRO A 141 13.41 6.61 27.89
N GLU A 142 13.90 5.40 28.05
CA GLU A 142 13.10 4.17 28.16
C GLU A 142 12.84 3.86 29.63
N SER A 143 11.57 3.93 30.02
CA SER A 143 11.08 3.60 31.37
C SER A 143 9.69 2.97 31.27
N PHE A 144 9.56 1.92 30.46
CA PHE A 144 8.30 1.24 30.22
C PHE A 144 7.76 0.62 31.51
N THR A 145 6.44 0.68 31.68
CA THR A 145 5.75 -0.09 32.73
C THR A 145 5.58 -1.52 32.23
N ASP A 146 5.81 -2.51 33.11
CA ASP A 146 5.54 -3.92 32.81
C ASP A 146 4.08 -4.07 32.34
N PRO A 147 3.84 -4.49 31.07
CA PRO A 147 2.51 -4.56 30.50
C PRO A 147 1.73 -5.80 30.99
N GLY A 148 2.37 -6.68 31.76
CA GLY A 148 1.82 -7.97 32.17
C GLY A 148 1.91 -9.04 31.08
N ALA A 149 1.74 -10.30 31.47
CA ALA A 149 1.85 -11.44 30.56
C ALA A 149 0.83 -11.37 29.41
N GLY A 150 1.26 -11.70 28.19
CA GLY A 150 0.43 -11.65 26.98
C GLY A 150 0.34 -10.27 26.32
N ASN A 151 1.05 -9.26 26.83
CA ASN A 151 1.01 -7.90 26.30
C ASN A 151 2.40 -7.37 25.92
N ALA A 152 2.40 -6.39 25.00
CA ALA A 152 3.52 -5.52 24.71
C ALA A 152 3.29 -4.14 25.35
N ALA A 153 4.34 -3.49 25.82
CA ALA A 153 4.30 -2.08 26.23
C ALA A 153 4.70 -1.22 25.02
N VAL A 154 3.73 -0.52 24.44
CA VAL A 154 3.89 0.20 23.17
C VAL A 154 3.92 1.70 23.40
N ARG A 155 5.01 2.35 22.99
CA ARG A 155 5.15 3.81 22.97
C ARG A 155 5.04 4.31 21.54
N ILE A 156 3.98 5.05 21.25
CA ILE A 156 3.71 5.57 19.91
C ILE A 156 4.38 6.93 19.77
N VAL A 157 5.11 7.13 18.69
CA VAL A 157 5.83 8.37 18.37
C VAL A 157 5.33 8.89 17.03
N HIS A 158 4.98 10.17 16.95
CA HIS A 158 4.63 10.80 15.69
C HIS A 158 5.89 11.35 15.00
N GLY A 159 6.62 10.54 14.24
CA GLY A 159 7.82 10.97 13.50
C GLY A 159 7.59 11.56 12.11
N SER A 160 6.38 11.43 11.54
CA SER A 160 6.06 11.89 10.18
C SER A 160 6.12 13.42 10.07
N ALA A 161 6.66 13.89 8.95
CA ALA A 161 6.91 15.30 8.70
C ALA A 161 5.76 16.03 8.02
N ASP A 162 4.88 15.34 7.28
CA ASP A 162 3.77 15.96 6.56
C ASP A 162 2.40 15.62 7.16
N ALA A 163 2.31 14.58 7.99
CA ALA A 163 1.10 14.30 8.76
C ALA A 163 0.81 15.41 9.79
N PRO A 164 -0.44 15.90 9.86
CA PRO A 164 -0.87 16.81 10.92
C PRO A 164 -1.00 16.04 12.24
N ALA A 165 -1.39 16.72 13.33
CA ALA A 165 -1.72 16.02 14.57
C ALA A 165 -2.77 14.92 14.31
N VAL A 166 -2.48 13.70 14.75
CA VAL A 166 -3.30 12.52 14.47
C VAL A 166 -4.00 12.02 15.72
N ALA A 167 -5.16 11.43 15.54
CA ALA A 167 -5.77 10.54 16.52
C ALA A 167 -5.47 9.07 16.13
N VAL A 168 -5.34 8.20 17.12
CA VAL A 168 -5.02 6.77 16.94
C VAL A 168 -6.14 5.93 17.52
N ASP A 169 -6.63 5.00 16.71
CA ASP A 169 -7.76 4.10 16.96
C ASP A 169 -7.28 2.66 16.86
N VAL A 170 -6.99 2.04 18.00
CA VAL A 170 -6.54 0.67 18.12
C VAL A 170 -7.74 -0.27 18.07
N GLY A 171 -7.77 -1.13 17.06
CA GLY A 171 -8.94 -1.92 16.70
C GLY A 171 -9.64 -1.36 15.45
N ASN A 172 -9.40 -0.09 15.11
CA ASN A 172 -10.01 0.59 13.96
C ASN A 172 -11.54 0.49 14.01
N ASP A 173 -12.11 0.76 15.20
CA ASP A 173 -13.54 0.60 15.50
C ASP A 173 -14.34 1.90 15.34
N GLY A 174 -13.66 3.00 15.00
CA GLY A 174 -14.24 4.32 14.83
C GLY A 174 -14.15 5.20 16.08
N THR A 175 -13.53 4.73 17.17
CA THR A 175 -13.37 5.49 18.41
C THR A 175 -11.91 5.57 18.87
N PRO A 176 -11.17 6.61 18.46
CA PRO A 176 -9.77 6.75 18.84
C PRO A 176 -9.51 6.80 20.35
N GLU A 177 -8.62 5.94 20.86
CA GLU A 177 -8.15 5.97 22.25
C GLU A 177 -7.21 7.16 22.49
N ILE A 178 -6.45 7.56 21.47
CA ILE A 178 -5.62 8.75 21.50
C ILE A 178 -6.30 9.80 20.65
N ALA A 179 -6.88 10.81 21.30
CA ALA A 179 -7.66 11.84 20.61
C ALA A 179 -6.81 12.85 19.84
N SER A 180 -5.55 13.05 20.22
CA SER A 180 -4.62 13.93 19.51
C SER A 180 -3.19 13.65 19.95
N LEU A 181 -2.34 13.31 19.00
CA LEU A 181 -0.91 13.17 19.11
C LEU A 181 -0.28 14.17 18.15
N GLY A 182 0.36 15.20 18.71
CA GLY A 182 1.02 16.23 17.91
C GLY A 182 2.23 15.68 17.16
N ARG A 183 2.63 16.37 16.09
CA ARG A 183 3.86 16.05 15.36
C ARG A 183 5.06 16.04 16.32
N PHE A 184 5.89 15.02 16.22
CA PHE A 184 7.07 14.75 17.05
C PHE A 184 6.79 14.54 18.54
N ALA A 185 5.52 14.39 18.93
CA ALA A 185 5.14 13.98 20.26
C ALA A 185 5.07 12.45 20.38
N ASP A 186 4.90 11.97 21.61
CA ASP A 186 4.76 10.56 21.92
C ASP A 186 3.71 10.32 23.02
N THR A 187 3.34 9.07 23.23
CA THR A 187 2.33 8.66 24.23
C THR A 187 2.85 8.63 25.67
N GLY A 188 4.13 8.87 25.90
CA GLY A 188 4.75 8.89 27.22
C GLY A 188 5.63 7.66 27.51
N VAL A 189 6.51 7.82 28.50
CA VAL A 189 7.60 6.88 28.83
C VAL A 189 7.12 5.51 29.32
N GLU A 190 5.93 5.45 29.93
CA GLU A 190 5.36 4.21 30.49
C GLU A 190 4.89 3.23 29.41
N GLY A 191 4.61 3.73 28.20
CA GLY A 191 3.95 2.95 27.13
C GLY A 191 2.49 2.62 27.44
N VAL A 192 1.81 2.07 26.43
CA VAL A 192 0.44 1.57 26.51
C VAL A 192 0.46 0.06 26.33
N ALA A 193 -0.22 -0.68 27.20
CA ALA A 193 -0.29 -2.14 27.08
C ALA A 193 -1.21 -2.54 25.92
N LEU A 194 -0.67 -3.25 24.93
CA LEU A 194 -1.41 -3.82 23.80
C LEU A 194 -1.25 -5.35 23.76
N PRO A 195 -2.25 -6.11 23.25
CA PRO A 195 -2.13 -7.56 23.12
C PRO A 195 -0.93 -7.96 22.24
N ALA A 196 -0.11 -8.89 22.74
CA ALA A 196 0.99 -9.48 21.99
C ALA A 196 0.54 -10.77 21.28
N GLY A 197 1.29 -11.17 20.25
CA GLY A 197 1.07 -12.41 19.51
C GLY A 197 -0.09 -12.39 18.51
N THR A 198 -0.80 -11.27 18.39
CA THR A 198 -1.90 -11.07 17.43
C THR A 198 -1.70 -9.81 16.62
N SER A 199 -2.14 -9.82 15.36
CA SER A 199 -2.25 -8.60 14.54
C SER A 199 -3.28 -7.65 15.12
N LEU A 200 -3.02 -6.35 15.02
CA LEU A 200 -3.96 -5.29 15.43
C LEU A 200 -4.30 -4.44 14.22
N ALA A 201 -5.58 -4.15 14.02
CA ALA A 201 -5.97 -3.06 13.13
C ALA A 201 -5.74 -1.73 13.84
N VAL A 202 -5.21 -0.74 13.13
CA VAL A 202 -4.93 0.60 13.67
C VAL A 202 -5.45 1.63 12.68
N GLY A 203 -6.44 2.41 13.11
CA GLY A 203 -6.92 3.58 12.40
C GLY A 203 -6.09 4.81 12.76
N ILE A 204 -5.70 5.57 11.74
CA ILE A 204 -5.09 6.89 11.88
C ILE A 204 -6.09 7.93 11.37
N TRP A 205 -6.35 8.94 12.19
CA TRP A 205 -7.35 9.97 11.95
C TRP A 205 -6.72 11.36 12.06
N SER A 206 -7.21 12.36 11.34
CA SER A 206 -6.86 13.75 11.61
C SER A 206 -7.48 14.17 12.94
N ALA A 207 -6.76 14.86 13.82
CA ALA A 207 -7.30 15.22 15.13
C ALA A 207 -8.36 16.33 15.08
N SER A 208 -8.35 17.19 14.03
CA SER A 208 -9.33 18.28 13.89
C SER A 208 -9.48 18.76 12.43
N PRO A 209 -10.69 18.66 11.82
CA PRO A 209 -11.81 17.85 12.29
C PRO A 209 -11.43 16.37 12.37
N LEU A 210 -12.13 15.60 13.20
CA LEU A 210 -11.90 14.15 13.29
C LEU A 210 -12.36 13.48 11.99
N ALA A 211 -11.42 12.95 11.21
CA ALA A 211 -11.69 12.24 9.97
C ALA A 211 -10.66 11.13 9.75
N LYS A 212 -11.09 9.98 9.25
CA LYS A 212 -10.18 8.86 9.00
C LYS A 212 -9.21 9.25 7.88
N VAL A 213 -7.92 9.07 8.12
CA VAL A 213 -6.86 9.31 7.13
C VAL A 213 -6.49 7.99 6.47
N THR A 214 -6.19 6.96 7.27
CA THR A 214 -5.81 5.63 6.78
C THR A 214 -6.01 4.59 7.88
N SER A 215 -5.94 3.30 7.54
CA SER A 215 -5.74 2.21 8.50
C SER A 215 -4.54 1.35 8.12
N LEU A 216 -4.01 0.66 9.12
CA LEU A 216 -2.89 -0.26 9.00
C LEU A 216 -3.19 -1.52 9.81
N THR A 217 -2.72 -2.66 9.33
CA THR A 217 -2.76 -3.91 10.08
C THR A 217 -1.35 -4.29 10.50
N THR A 218 -1.10 -4.31 11.82
CA THR A 218 0.22 -4.69 12.34
C THR A 218 0.47 -6.18 12.12
N PRO A 219 1.74 -6.61 11.99
CA PRO A 219 2.08 -8.00 12.28
C PRO A 219 1.77 -8.33 13.75
N ALA A 220 1.81 -9.62 14.09
CA ALA A 220 1.76 -10.05 15.48
C ALA A 220 2.93 -9.41 16.25
N LEU A 221 2.61 -8.49 17.16
CA LEU A 221 3.62 -7.81 17.96
C LEU A 221 4.21 -8.78 19.00
N PRO A 222 5.54 -8.81 19.20
CA PRO A 222 6.13 -9.64 20.25
C PRO A 222 5.80 -9.09 21.64
N GLU A 223 5.88 -9.94 22.68
CA GLU A 223 5.92 -9.45 24.06
C GLU A 223 7.18 -8.59 24.27
N GLY A 224 7.03 -7.51 25.04
CA GLY A 224 8.14 -6.62 25.40
C GLY A 224 7.88 -5.15 25.10
N GLU A 225 8.95 -4.37 25.11
CA GLU A 225 8.96 -2.92 24.90
C GLU A 225 9.04 -2.61 23.40
N ILE A 226 8.06 -1.86 22.89
CA ILE A 226 7.95 -1.54 21.47
C ILE A 226 7.82 -0.03 21.30
N PHE A 227 8.61 0.54 20.40
CA PHE A 227 8.31 1.84 19.81
C PHE A 227 7.55 1.64 18.51
N LEU A 228 6.46 2.38 18.34
CA LEU A 228 5.71 2.45 17.08
C LEU A 228 5.83 3.87 16.53
N VAL A 229 6.73 4.06 15.57
CA VAL A 229 7.05 5.39 15.05
C VAL A 229 6.28 5.63 13.76
N ALA A 230 5.30 6.53 13.76
CA ALA A 230 4.69 7.00 12.51
C ALA A 230 5.76 7.75 11.70
N THR A 231 6.02 7.33 10.47
CA THR A 231 7.06 7.88 9.60
C THR A 231 6.61 7.86 8.14
N GLY A 232 7.44 8.33 7.22
CA GLY A 232 7.09 8.52 5.82
C GLY A 232 6.16 9.73 5.60
N LEU A 233 5.62 9.78 4.39
CA LEU A 233 4.88 10.90 3.82
C LEU A 233 3.48 10.47 3.36
N LEU A 234 2.45 11.21 3.78
CA LEU A 234 1.06 11.02 3.32
C LEU A 234 0.89 11.42 1.85
N GLY A 235 1.76 12.30 1.34
CA GLY A 235 1.75 12.71 -0.08
C GLY A 235 2.28 11.66 -1.05
N GLU A 236 3.09 10.71 -0.58
CA GLU A 236 3.68 9.64 -1.39
C GLU A 236 2.73 8.44 -1.51
N LEU A 237 2.94 7.57 -2.50
CA LEU A 237 2.09 6.38 -2.60
C LEU A 237 2.35 5.48 -1.38
N PRO A 238 1.30 4.86 -0.81
CA PRO A 238 1.48 3.98 0.35
C PRO A 238 2.41 2.77 0.11
N ARG A 239 2.62 2.38 -1.16
CA ARG A 239 3.56 1.32 -1.55
C ARG A 239 5.02 1.78 -1.55
N ASP A 240 5.27 3.09 -1.72
CA ASP A 240 6.61 3.63 -1.90
C ASP A 240 7.38 3.51 -0.60
N GLU A 241 8.72 3.48 -0.69
CA GLU A 241 9.57 3.39 0.51
C GLU A 241 9.30 4.56 1.47
N SER A 242 9.15 5.77 0.93
CA SER A 242 8.84 6.99 1.68
C SER A 242 7.35 7.14 2.02
N GLY A 243 6.48 6.22 1.60
CA GLY A 243 5.05 6.24 1.91
C GLY A 243 4.78 6.21 3.41
N PHE A 244 3.75 6.92 3.87
CA PHE A 244 3.38 6.95 5.28
C PHE A 244 3.09 5.56 5.84
N GLY A 245 3.70 5.24 6.99
CA GLY A 245 3.54 3.96 7.68
C GLY A 245 3.95 4.03 9.15
N LEU A 246 3.87 2.88 9.84
CA LEU A 246 4.29 2.74 11.24
C LEU A 246 5.53 1.84 11.33
N LEU A 247 6.67 2.43 11.69
CA LEU A 247 7.88 1.68 11.95
C LEU A 247 7.83 1.05 13.34
N ALA A 248 7.70 -0.27 13.39
CA ALA A 248 7.73 -1.03 14.63
C ALA A 248 9.17 -1.38 15.01
N VAL A 249 9.57 -1.02 16.23
CA VAL A 249 10.90 -1.23 16.78
C VAL A 249 10.79 -1.98 18.09
N GLY A 250 11.32 -3.20 18.14
CA GLY A 250 11.32 -4.04 19.32
C GLY A 250 12.67 -4.05 20.04
N PRO A 251 12.83 -4.88 21.09
CA PRO A 251 14.08 -4.97 21.85
C PRO A 251 15.27 -5.47 21.02
N GLY A 252 14.99 -6.28 19.98
CA GLY A 252 16.01 -6.83 19.08
C GLY A 252 16.39 -5.94 17.89
N GLY A 253 15.72 -4.80 17.70
CA GLY A 253 15.89 -3.91 16.54
C GLY A 253 14.58 -3.68 15.79
N THR A 254 14.66 -3.32 14.50
CA THR A 254 13.50 -3.10 13.64
C THR A 254 12.70 -4.39 13.50
N ILE A 255 11.39 -4.32 13.75
CA ILE A 255 10.43 -5.39 13.43
C ILE A 255 9.99 -5.25 11.97
N GLY A 256 9.72 -4.03 11.53
CA GLY A 256 9.40 -3.71 10.14
C GLY A 256 8.65 -2.39 10.00
N LEU A 257 8.61 -1.87 8.77
CA LEU A 257 7.71 -0.78 8.39
C LEU A 257 6.34 -1.37 8.04
N ILE A 258 5.33 -1.02 8.82
CA ILE A 258 3.94 -1.40 8.57
C ILE A 258 3.35 -0.39 7.59
N LYS A 259 3.07 -0.84 6.37
CA LYS A 259 2.42 -0.04 5.33
C LYS A 259 0.91 0.03 5.56
N GLN A 260 0.28 1.00 4.91
CA GLN A 260 -1.18 1.17 4.97
C GLN A 260 -1.91 -0.04 4.43
N ASP A 261 -3.11 -0.29 4.95
CA ASP A 261 -4.01 -1.31 4.43
C ASP A 261 -4.33 -1.04 2.93
N PRO A 262 -4.47 -2.10 2.11
CA PRO A 262 -4.85 -1.93 0.70
C PRO A 262 -6.15 -1.17 0.53
N VAL A 263 -6.22 -0.40 -0.55
CA VAL A 263 -7.42 0.34 -0.94
C VAL A 263 -8.09 -0.32 -2.13
N LEU A 264 -9.40 -0.48 -2.07
CA LEU A 264 -10.26 -0.93 -3.17
C LEU A 264 -11.15 0.21 -3.63
N PHE A 265 -11.33 0.29 -4.94
CA PHE A 265 -12.40 1.01 -5.59
C PHE A 265 -13.23 0.01 -6.39
N VAL A 266 -14.55 0.03 -6.24
CA VAL A 266 -15.46 -0.82 -7.01
C VAL A 266 -16.10 0.03 -8.09
N LEU A 267 -16.06 -0.44 -9.34
CA LEU A 267 -16.77 0.14 -10.46
C LEU A 267 -17.91 -0.79 -10.86
N HIS A 268 -19.13 -0.28 -10.92
CA HIS A 268 -20.25 -1.04 -11.47
C HIS A 268 -20.37 -0.82 -12.99
N ALA A 269 -20.12 -1.87 -13.77
CA ALA A 269 -20.10 -1.86 -15.22
C ALA A 269 -21.12 -2.81 -15.87
N SER A 270 -22.04 -3.39 -15.10
CA SER A 270 -23.02 -4.36 -15.60
C SER A 270 -24.25 -3.63 -16.20
N PRO A 271 -24.57 -3.81 -17.49
CA PRO A 271 -25.61 -3.04 -18.18
C PRO A 271 -27.04 -3.18 -17.67
N ASP A 272 -27.42 -4.32 -17.09
CA ASP A 272 -28.83 -4.62 -16.78
C ASP A 272 -29.12 -4.85 -15.30
N ALA A 273 -28.08 -4.90 -14.47
CA ALA A 273 -28.26 -4.97 -13.03
C ALA A 273 -28.83 -3.63 -12.56
N GLN A 274 -29.67 -3.70 -11.53
CA GLN A 274 -29.93 -2.54 -10.69
C GLN A 274 -28.65 -2.21 -9.90
N ALA A 275 -28.70 -1.19 -9.06
CA ALA A 275 -27.60 -0.91 -8.14
C ALA A 275 -27.15 -2.19 -7.40
N VAL A 276 -25.85 -2.31 -7.14
CA VAL A 276 -25.25 -3.50 -6.54
C VAL A 276 -24.59 -3.19 -5.20
N ASP A 277 -24.62 -4.18 -4.31
CA ASP A 277 -23.88 -4.18 -3.06
C ASP A 277 -22.70 -5.16 -3.20
N VAL A 278 -21.57 -4.83 -2.58
CA VAL A 278 -20.36 -5.66 -2.54
C VAL A 278 -20.00 -5.95 -1.09
N ASN A 279 -19.98 -7.24 -0.74
CA ASN A 279 -19.77 -7.73 0.62
C ASN A 279 -18.56 -8.66 0.70
N VAL A 280 -17.99 -8.82 1.89
CA VAL A 280 -17.04 -9.90 2.16
C VAL A 280 -17.80 -11.22 2.22
N GLY A 281 -17.49 -12.11 1.28
CA GLY A 281 -18.23 -13.33 1.05
C GLY A 281 -18.25 -14.27 2.26
N GLY A 282 -19.42 -14.84 2.51
CA GLY A 282 -19.68 -15.66 3.70
C GLY A 282 -19.82 -14.87 5.00
N THR A 283 -19.89 -13.54 4.94
CA THR A 283 -20.13 -12.65 6.09
C THR A 283 -21.20 -11.61 5.76
N ASP A 284 -21.66 -10.87 6.77
CA ASP A 284 -22.58 -9.73 6.60
C ASP A 284 -21.82 -8.38 6.46
N ALA A 285 -20.49 -8.41 6.26
CA ALA A 285 -19.69 -7.20 6.16
C ALA A 285 -19.80 -6.59 4.75
N GLU A 286 -20.59 -5.51 4.65
CA GLU A 286 -20.70 -4.70 3.45
C GLU A 286 -19.46 -3.79 3.28
N LEU A 287 -18.90 -3.79 2.06
CA LEU A 287 -17.79 -2.92 1.66
C LEU A 287 -18.29 -1.70 0.90
N VAL A 288 -19.24 -1.90 -0.01
CA VAL A 288 -19.86 -0.87 -0.84
C VAL A 288 -21.33 -1.21 -1.00
N GLY A 289 -22.24 -0.26 -0.76
CA GLY A 289 -23.67 -0.42 -0.95
C GLY A 289 -24.23 0.51 -2.03
N GLU A 290 -25.31 0.08 -2.67
CA GLU A 290 -26.13 0.83 -3.62
C GLU A 290 -25.36 1.45 -4.82
N LEU A 291 -24.32 0.78 -5.29
CA LEU A 291 -23.49 1.29 -6.38
C LEU A 291 -24.23 1.19 -7.73
N SER A 292 -24.47 2.33 -8.38
CA SER A 292 -25.21 2.40 -9.66
C SER A 292 -24.29 2.19 -10.88
N PHE A 293 -24.85 1.83 -12.03
CA PHE A 293 -24.05 1.67 -13.26
C PHE A 293 -23.24 2.95 -13.56
N GLY A 294 -21.96 2.78 -13.91
CA GLY A 294 -21.04 3.89 -14.19
C GLY A 294 -20.39 4.48 -12.94
N GLU A 295 -20.92 4.18 -11.75
CA GLU A 295 -20.43 4.72 -10.48
C GLU A 295 -19.17 3.99 -10.01
N LEU A 296 -18.20 4.78 -9.55
CA LEU A 296 -17.04 4.32 -8.81
C LEU A 296 -17.28 4.56 -7.32
N SER A 297 -17.09 3.52 -6.51
CA SER A 297 -17.23 3.63 -5.06
C SER A 297 -16.23 4.63 -4.47
N PRO A 298 -16.49 5.14 -3.26
CA PRO A 298 -15.42 5.69 -2.42
C PRO A 298 -14.29 4.67 -2.22
N ALA A 299 -13.12 5.17 -1.80
CA ALA A 299 -12.01 4.34 -1.38
C ALA A 299 -12.40 3.48 -0.16
N VAL A 300 -12.26 2.16 -0.28
CA VAL A 300 -12.49 1.20 0.80
C VAL A 300 -11.16 0.61 1.24
N GLN A 301 -10.80 0.76 2.51
CA GLN A 301 -9.63 0.08 3.08
C GLN A 301 -10.04 -1.19 3.78
N VAL A 302 -9.30 -2.27 3.53
CA VAL A 302 -9.48 -3.57 4.17
C VAL A 302 -8.13 -4.11 4.65
N PRO A 303 -8.07 -4.90 5.73
CA PRO A 303 -6.83 -5.56 6.11
C PRO A 303 -6.18 -6.35 4.95
N PRO A 304 -4.84 -6.51 4.91
CA PRO A 304 -4.20 -7.31 3.88
C PRO A 304 -4.61 -8.78 3.98
N ALA A 305 -5.25 -9.29 2.93
CA ALA A 305 -5.66 -10.69 2.84
C ALA A 305 -6.17 -11.04 1.43
N ILE A 306 -6.44 -12.32 1.22
CA ILE A 306 -7.29 -12.80 0.13
C ILE A 306 -8.75 -12.75 0.60
N TYR A 307 -9.61 -12.09 -0.17
CA TYR A 307 -11.04 -11.97 0.11
C TYR A 307 -11.86 -12.77 -0.89
N SER A 308 -12.96 -13.34 -0.41
CA SER A 308 -14.11 -13.62 -1.27
C SER A 308 -14.96 -12.35 -1.31
N LEU A 309 -15.32 -11.86 -2.49
CA LEU A 309 -16.23 -10.72 -2.67
C LEU A 309 -17.53 -11.22 -3.27
N ASP A 310 -18.62 -11.00 -2.55
CA ASP A 310 -19.98 -11.29 -3.00
C ASP A 310 -20.59 -10.01 -3.57
N VAL A 311 -21.07 -10.07 -4.82
CA VAL A 311 -21.82 -8.98 -5.46
C VAL A 311 -23.28 -9.38 -5.52
N SER A 312 -24.15 -8.60 -4.89
CA SER A 312 -25.61 -8.80 -4.90
C SER A 312 -26.32 -7.60 -5.49
N LEU A 313 -27.54 -7.81 -5.98
CA LEU A 313 -28.44 -6.70 -6.27
C LEU A 313 -28.78 -5.98 -4.96
N SER A 314 -28.85 -4.65 -4.98
CA SER A 314 -29.03 -3.84 -3.78
C SER A 314 -30.40 -4.03 -3.12
N MET A 315 -30.58 -3.44 -1.94
CA MET A 315 -31.80 -3.54 -1.13
C MET A 315 -32.17 -4.99 -0.77
N GLY A 316 -31.15 -5.82 -0.50
CA GLY A 316 -31.32 -7.25 -0.14
C GLY A 316 -31.72 -8.13 -1.32
N GLY A 317 -31.32 -7.75 -2.53
CA GLY A 317 -31.53 -8.53 -3.74
C GLY A 317 -30.68 -9.80 -3.79
N ALA A 318 -30.83 -10.55 -4.88
CA ALA A 318 -30.14 -11.84 -5.04
C ALA A 318 -28.63 -11.65 -5.23
N LEU A 319 -27.85 -12.63 -4.75
CA LEU A 319 -26.44 -12.78 -5.10
C LEU A 319 -26.31 -12.95 -6.61
N VAL A 320 -25.48 -12.12 -7.23
CA VAL A 320 -25.19 -12.12 -8.67
C VAL A 320 -23.96 -12.96 -8.95
N SER A 321 -22.86 -12.71 -8.24
CA SER A 321 -21.60 -13.42 -8.43
C SER A 321 -20.73 -13.36 -7.18
N THR A 322 -19.77 -14.28 -7.10
CA THR A 322 -18.73 -14.32 -6.08
C THR A 322 -17.38 -14.45 -6.75
N VAL A 323 -16.40 -13.64 -6.34
CA VAL A 323 -15.00 -13.74 -6.82
C VAL A 323 -14.03 -13.83 -5.66
N VAL A 324 -12.90 -14.50 -5.87
CA VAL A 324 -11.78 -14.45 -4.95
C VAL A 324 -10.77 -13.43 -5.47
N THR A 325 -10.39 -12.46 -4.64
CA THR A 325 -9.38 -11.46 -5.00
C THR A 325 -7.99 -12.10 -5.13
N PRO A 326 -7.03 -11.46 -5.80
CA PRO A 326 -5.63 -11.71 -5.50
C PRO A 326 -5.33 -11.42 -4.01
N ASP A 327 -4.13 -11.75 -3.57
CA ASP A 327 -3.65 -11.32 -2.26
C ASP A 327 -3.56 -9.79 -2.23
N LEU A 328 -4.42 -9.15 -1.44
CA LEU A 328 -4.47 -7.70 -1.34
C LEU A 328 -3.36 -7.25 -0.39
N MET A 329 -2.23 -6.83 -0.95
CA MET A 329 -1.05 -6.49 -0.16
C MET A 329 -1.12 -5.09 0.45
N ALA A 330 -0.50 -4.89 1.61
CA ALA A 330 -0.37 -3.56 2.22
C ALA A 330 0.34 -2.57 1.28
N GLY A 331 -0.14 -1.33 1.24
CA GLY A 331 0.36 -0.24 0.41
C GLY A 331 -0.27 -0.18 -0.99
N GLU A 332 -1.02 -1.21 -1.38
CA GLU A 332 -1.53 -1.38 -2.74
C GLU A 332 -2.92 -0.78 -2.96
N ARG A 333 -3.24 -0.50 -4.22
CA ARG A 333 -4.56 -0.02 -4.65
C ARG A 333 -5.13 -0.91 -5.74
N TYR A 334 -6.43 -1.13 -5.73
CA TYR A 334 -7.13 -2.03 -6.65
C TYR A 334 -8.39 -1.41 -7.21
N LEU A 335 -8.63 -1.59 -8.51
CA LEU A 335 -9.92 -1.38 -9.16
C LEU A 335 -10.63 -2.73 -9.29
N VAL A 336 -11.83 -2.86 -8.75
CA VAL A 336 -12.69 -4.03 -8.91
C VAL A 336 -13.80 -3.67 -9.89
N VAL A 337 -13.79 -4.26 -11.09
CA VAL A 337 -14.84 -4.02 -12.09
C VAL A 337 -15.89 -5.12 -12.00
N ALA A 338 -17.11 -4.79 -11.60
CA ALA A 338 -18.24 -5.72 -11.58
C ALA A 338 -19.08 -5.56 -12.85
N SER A 339 -18.99 -6.53 -13.77
CA SER A 339 -19.64 -6.47 -15.09
C SER A 339 -20.31 -7.79 -15.50
N GLY A 340 -21.25 -7.72 -16.43
CA GLY A 340 -22.07 -8.85 -16.87
C GLY A 340 -23.55 -8.55 -16.83
N TYR A 341 -24.36 -9.59 -16.93
CA TYR A 341 -25.81 -9.45 -16.82
C TYR A 341 -26.30 -9.90 -15.45
N GLY A 342 -26.53 -8.95 -14.54
CA GLY A 342 -26.97 -9.23 -13.17
C GLY A 342 -28.47 -9.56 -13.05
N SER A 343 -29.28 -9.24 -14.07
CA SER A 343 -30.72 -9.57 -14.05
C SER A 343 -31.03 -11.01 -14.43
N ASN A 344 -30.11 -11.71 -15.09
CA ASN A 344 -30.30 -13.06 -15.60
C ASN A 344 -29.14 -13.99 -15.17
N PRO A 345 -29.38 -14.94 -14.24
CA PRO A 345 -28.33 -15.82 -13.72
C PRO A 345 -27.82 -16.86 -14.73
N LEU A 346 -28.42 -16.96 -15.91
CA LEU A 346 -27.93 -17.81 -17.00
C LEU A 346 -26.93 -17.09 -17.91
N LYS A 347 -26.78 -15.78 -17.76
CA LYS A 347 -25.82 -14.98 -18.51
C LYS A 347 -24.57 -14.74 -17.66
N GLU A 348 -23.47 -14.46 -18.34
CA GLU A 348 -22.17 -14.31 -17.71
C GLU A 348 -22.12 -13.05 -16.84
N PHE A 349 -21.49 -13.19 -15.68
CA PHE A 349 -21.14 -12.08 -14.79
C PHE A 349 -19.74 -12.32 -14.23
N THR A 350 -18.88 -11.31 -14.37
CA THR A 350 -17.50 -11.33 -13.95
C THR A 350 -17.22 -10.19 -12.98
N ILE A 351 -16.28 -10.44 -12.09
CA ILE A 351 -15.74 -9.43 -11.19
C ILE A 351 -14.23 -9.46 -11.41
N LEU A 352 -13.67 -8.34 -11.83
CA LEU A 352 -12.27 -8.24 -12.24
C LEU A 352 -11.49 -7.35 -11.27
N PRO A 353 -10.78 -7.93 -10.29
CA PRO A 353 -9.86 -7.18 -9.44
C PRO A 353 -8.55 -6.88 -10.19
N LEU A 354 -8.23 -5.60 -10.35
CA LEU A 354 -7.08 -5.09 -11.07
C LEU A 354 -6.22 -4.27 -10.12
N GLN A 355 -5.02 -4.75 -9.80
CA GLN A 355 -4.01 -3.96 -9.10
C GLN A 355 -3.64 -2.74 -9.95
N GLU A 356 -3.59 -1.56 -9.33
CA GLU A 356 -2.98 -0.38 -9.91
C GLU A 356 -1.47 -0.51 -9.81
N TYR A 357 -0.79 -0.51 -10.96
CA TYR A 357 0.66 -0.65 -11.04
C TYR A 357 1.20 0.06 -12.28
N PHE A 358 0.73 1.29 -12.53
CA PHE A 358 1.15 2.05 -13.70
C PHE A 358 2.65 2.37 -13.65
N ALA A 359 3.31 2.36 -14.81
CA ALA A 359 4.71 2.77 -14.92
C ALA A 359 4.95 4.21 -14.44
N ASP A 360 6.17 4.51 -14.02
CA ASP A 360 6.59 5.86 -13.68
C ASP A 360 7.10 6.60 -14.93
N THR A 361 6.24 7.44 -15.52
CA THR A 361 6.54 8.27 -16.69
C THR A 361 5.61 9.48 -16.75
N MET A 362 6.04 10.51 -17.47
CA MET A 362 5.22 11.70 -17.75
C MET A 362 4.27 11.53 -18.94
N ASN A 363 4.41 10.46 -19.72
CA ASN A 363 3.42 10.14 -20.75
C ASN A 363 2.09 9.71 -20.10
N PRO A 364 0.92 10.08 -20.65
CA PRO A 364 -0.34 9.47 -20.25
C PRO A 364 -0.28 7.96 -20.42
N LEU A 365 -0.68 7.22 -19.38
CA LEU A 365 -0.77 5.77 -19.35
C LEU A 365 -2.24 5.35 -19.30
N VAL A 366 -2.64 4.51 -20.27
CA VAL A 366 -3.99 3.95 -20.34
C VAL A 366 -3.92 2.43 -20.22
N ARG A 367 -4.73 1.86 -19.32
CA ARG A 367 -4.98 0.43 -19.23
C ARG A 367 -6.41 0.14 -19.68
N VAL A 368 -6.57 -0.56 -20.79
CA VAL A 368 -7.90 -0.93 -21.32
C VAL A 368 -8.45 -2.12 -20.56
N VAL A 369 -9.74 -2.09 -20.24
CA VAL A 369 -10.49 -3.18 -19.60
C VAL A 369 -11.73 -3.48 -20.43
N HIS A 370 -11.91 -4.72 -20.86
CA HIS A 370 -13.08 -5.13 -21.61
C HIS A 370 -14.18 -5.62 -20.66
N ALA A 371 -15.16 -4.74 -20.40
CA ALA A 371 -16.27 -5.00 -19.50
C ALA A 371 -17.65 -4.96 -20.19
N SER A 372 -17.72 -5.12 -21.52
CA SER A 372 -18.99 -5.22 -22.24
C SER A 372 -19.34 -6.70 -22.48
N PRO A 373 -20.41 -7.25 -21.87
CA PRO A 373 -20.63 -8.70 -21.83
C PRO A 373 -21.16 -9.34 -23.13
N ASP A 374 -21.72 -8.56 -24.06
CA ASP A 374 -22.16 -9.05 -25.38
C ASP A 374 -21.28 -8.58 -26.54
N ALA A 375 -20.20 -7.85 -26.25
CA ALA A 375 -19.19 -7.54 -27.24
C ALA A 375 -18.28 -8.75 -27.51
N PRO A 376 -17.95 -9.04 -28.78
CA PRO A 376 -16.92 -10.01 -29.11
C PRO A 376 -15.54 -9.47 -28.70
N ALA A 377 -14.50 -10.32 -28.78
CA ALA A 377 -13.12 -9.86 -28.63
C ALA A 377 -12.83 -8.63 -29.52
N VAL A 378 -12.13 -7.64 -28.96
CA VAL A 378 -11.88 -6.36 -29.64
C VAL A 378 -10.40 -6.03 -29.75
N ASP A 379 -10.09 -5.25 -30.79
CA ASP A 379 -8.84 -4.48 -30.86
C ASP A 379 -9.15 -3.00 -30.60
N VAL A 380 -8.31 -2.34 -29.80
CA VAL A 380 -8.39 -0.90 -29.51
C VAL A 380 -7.18 -0.19 -30.12
N GLY A 381 -7.41 0.99 -30.66
CA GLY A 381 -6.37 1.72 -31.38
C GLY A 381 -6.70 3.19 -31.59
N VAL A 382 -5.78 3.91 -32.21
CA VAL A 382 -5.99 5.31 -32.60
C VAL A 382 -6.78 5.36 -33.90
N TYR A 383 -7.75 6.27 -33.98
CA TYR A 383 -8.57 6.48 -35.16
C TYR A 383 -8.57 7.94 -35.59
N ASP A 384 -8.16 8.24 -36.83
CA ASP A 384 -8.11 9.63 -37.34
C ASP A 384 -9.37 10.05 -38.12
N GLY A 385 -10.43 9.24 -38.06
CA GLY A 385 -11.65 9.41 -38.87
C GLY A 385 -11.60 8.69 -40.22
N MET A 386 -10.46 8.13 -40.61
CA MET A 386 -10.28 7.36 -41.86
C MET A 386 -9.49 6.07 -41.65
N THR A 387 -8.48 6.08 -40.80
CA THR A 387 -7.51 5.01 -40.57
C THR A 387 -7.52 4.60 -39.11
N PHE A 388 -7.72 3.31 -38.87
CA PHE A 388 -7.53 2.70 -37.56
C PHE A 388 -6.11 2.13 -37.45
N THR A 389 -5.41 2.51 -36.39
CA THR A 389 -4.08 2.01 -36.06
C THR A 389 -4.15 1.29 -34.70
N PRO A 390 -4.12 -0.06 -34.66
CA PRO A 390 -4.10 -0.80 -33.41
C PRO A 390 -2.95 -0.34 -32.51
N VAL A 391 -3.22 -0.24 -31.22
CA VAL A 391 -2.20 0.03 -30.20
C VAL A 391 -1.91 -1.29 -29.49
N ASP A 392 -0.70 -1.83 -29.64
CA ASP A 392 -0.25 -3.01 -28.90
C ASP A 392 -0.02 -2.64 -27.43
N PRO A 393 -0.51 -3.41 -26.42
CA PRO A 393 -1.15 -4.73 -26.50
C PRO A 393 -2.68 -4.74 -26.41
N PHE A 394 -3.38 -3.73 -26.90
CA PHE A 394 -4.84 -3.69 -26.89
C PHE A 394 -5.49 -4.54 -27.98
N SER A 395 -4.91 -5.69 -28.31
CA SER A 395 -5.40 -6.56 -29.38
C SER A 395 -5.96 -7.86 -28.83
N GLY A 396 -7.10 -8.29 -29.36
CA GLY A 396 -7.77 -9.54 -29.01
C GLY A 396 -8.24 -9.62 -27.57
N LEU A 397 -8.64 -8.50 -26.96
CA LEU A 397 -9.12 -8.49 -25.58
C LEU A 397 -10.50 -9.12 -25.51
N ASP A 398 -10.64 -10.24 -24.81
CA ASP A 398 -11.91 -10.89 -24.51
C ASP A 398 -12.65 -10.19 -23.35
N PHE A 399 -13.96 -10.45 -23.21
CA PHE A 399 -14.72 -10.00 -22.03
C PHE A 399 -14.08 -10.52 -20.74
N GLY A 400 -13.85 -9.61 -19.78
CA GLY A 400 -13.17 -9.91 -18.53
C GLY A 400 -11.65 -9.80 -18.60
N GLU A 401 -11.06 -9.40 -19.73
CA GLU A 401 -9.63 -9.17 -19.86
C GLU A 401 -9.24 -7.68 -19.74
N SER A 402 -7.96 -7.45 -19.45
CA SER A 402 -7.36 -6.12 -19.43
C SER A 402 -6.00 -6.12 -20.10
N SER A 403 -5.60 -4.98 -20.63
CA SER A 403 -4.24 -4.78 -21.12
C SER A 403 -3.21 -4.80 -19.98
N SER A 404 -1.92 -4.67 -20.35
CA SER A 404 -0.77 -4.63 -19.44
C SER A 404 -1.01 -3.81 -18.15
N PRO A 405 -0.65 -4.34 -16.95
CA PRO A 405 -0.79 -3.64 -15.68
C PRO A 405 -0.07 -2.31 -15.59
N ILE A 406 1.08 -2.17 -16.29
CA ILE A 406 1.87 -0.93 -16.30
C ILE A 406 1.26 0.19 -17.16
N GLY A 407 0.14 -0.09 -17.83
CA GLY A 407 -0.49 0.80 -18.80
C GLY A 407 0.31 0.90 -20.10
N THR A 408 -0.33 1.46 -21.12
CA THR A 408 0.32 1.78 -22.40
C THR A 408 0.51 3.29 -22.49
N ALA A 409 1.74 3.71 -22.76
CA ALA A 409 2.09 5.11 -22.92
C ALA A 409 1.53 5.65 -24.24
N LEU A 410 0.81 6.76 -24.17
CA LEU A 410 0.28 7.49 -25.31
C LEU A 410 0.90 8.90 -25.36
N ASP A 411 0.68 9.61 -26.47
CA ASP A 411 1.07 11.02 -26.56
C ASP A 411 0.01 11.91 -25.90
N PRO A 412 0.40 12.97 -25.17
CA PRO A 412 -0.55 13.91 -24.60
C PRO A 412 -1.23 14.73 -25.70
N GLY A 413 -2.50 15.05 -25.49
CA GLY A 413 -3.35 15.81 -26.41
C GLY A 413 -4.71 15.17 -26.64
N SER A 414 -5.45 15.74 -27.59
CA SER A 414 -6.72 15.16 -28.03
C SER A 414 -6.47 13.96 -28.94
N LEU A 415 -7.12 12.85 -28.62
CA LEU A 415 -6.96 11.58 -29.33
C LEU A 415 -8.33 10.92 -29.47
N THR A 416 -8.66 10.48 -30.68
CA THR A 416 -9.83 9.62 -30.88
C THR A 416 -9.38 8.17 -30.82
N ILE A 417 -9.95 7.43 -29.88
CA ILE A 417 -9.74 5.99 -29.73
C ILE A 417 -10.85 5.27 -30.48
N GLY A 418 -10.47 4.35 -31.37
CA GLY A 418 -11.39 3.44 -32.06
C GLY A 418 -11.42 2.06 -31.41
N VAL A 419 -12.53 1.36 -31.62
CA VAL A 419 -12.70 -0.06 -31.28
C VAL A 419 -13.11 -0.81 -32.55
N THR A 420 -12.51 -1.97 -32.78
CA THR A 420 -12.82 -2.88 -33.90
C THR A 420 -12.97 -4.30 -33.38
N GLY A 421 -13.53 -5.21 -34.18
CA GLY A 421 -13.48 -6.64 -33.85
C GLY A 421 -12.04 -7.16 -33.92
N ALA A 422 -11.69 -8.14 -33.08
CA ALA A 422 -10.33 -8.68 -33.00
C ALA A 422 -9.78 -9.12 -34.37
N GLY A 423 -8.57 -8.67 -34.69
CA GLY A 423 -7.88 -8.96 -35.95
C GLY A 423 -8.40 -8.20 -37.17
N THR A 424 -9.24 -7.18 -36.96
CA THR A 424 -9.81 -6.34 -38.04
C THR A 424 -9.39 -4.88 -37.87
N ILE A 425 -9.53 -4.08 -38.93
CA ILE A 425 -9.29 -2.62 -38.89
C ILE A 425 -10.48 -1.82 -39.45
N ASP A 426 -11.51 -2.51 -39.94
CA ASP A 426 -12.72 -1.96 -40.54
C ASP A 426 -13.86 -3.01 -40.42
N PRO A 427 -15.08 -2.62 -40.00
CA PRO A 427 -15.46 -1.29 -39.52
C PRO A 427 -14.94 -0.97 -38.13
N VAL A 428 -14.64 0.31 -37.88
CA VAL A 428 -14.58 0.86 -36.52
C VAL A 428 -16.01 0.88 -35.98
N VAL A 429 -16.25 0.08 -34.94
CA VAL A 429 -17.60 -0.16 -34.38
C VAL A 429 -17.99 0.86 -33.32
N ALA A 430 -17.00 1.52 -32.71
CA ALA A 430 -17.17 2.64 -31.81
C ALA A 430 -15.92 3.52 -31.83
N SER A 431 -16.10 4.81 -31.53
CA SER A 431 -14.98 5.72 -31.31
C SER A 431 -15.26 6.69 -30.19
N PHE A 432 -14.22 7.11 -29.47
CA PHE A 432 -14.30 7.95 -28.28
C PHE A 432 -13.25 9.06 -28.36
N ASP A 433 -13.67 10.30 -28.15
CA ASP A 433 -12.75 11.43 -28.08
C ASP A 433 -12.23 11.60 -26.65
N LEU A 434 -10.91 11.45 -26.48
CA LEU A 434 -10.22 11.58 -25.21
C LEU A 434 -9.30 12.79 -25.22
N ASN A 435 -9.14 13.42 -24.05
CA ASN A 435 -8.14 14.45 -23.84
C ASN A 435 -7.11 13.96 -22.82
N LEU A 436 -5.93 13.57 -23.30
CA LEU A 436 -4.87 12.99 -22.49
C LEU A 436 -3.93 14.10 -22.00
N VAL A 437 -3.80 14.24 -20.69
CA VAL A 437 -2.84 15.16 -20.07
C VAL A 437 -1.56 14.41 -19.69
N SER A 438 -0.43 15.11 -19.64
CA SER A 438 0.83 14.52 -19.18
C SER A 438 0.69 14.03 -17.73
N GLY A 439 1.20 12.83 -17.46
CA GLY A 439 1.11 12.16 -16.16
C GLY A 439 -0.22 11.47 -15.87
N LEU A 440 -1.21 11.53 -16.78
CA LEU A 440 -2.48 10.82 -16.61
C LEU A 440 -2.23 9.32 -16.43
N LYS A 441 -2.85 8.72 -15.41
CA LYS A 441 -2.91 7.27 -15.21
C LYS A 441 -4.38 6.88 -15.21
N ALA A 442 -4.85 6.10 -16.19
CA ALA A 442 -6.26 5.80 -16.31
C ALA A 442 -6.57 4.35 -16.67
N PHE A 443 -7.63 3.80 -16.06
CA PHE A 443 -8.30 2.61 -16.56
C PHE A 443 -9.40 3.04 -17.54
N ALA A 444 -9.34 2.53 -18.77
CA ALA A 444 -10.33 2.73 -19.81
C ALA A 444 -11.25 1.50 -19.86
N VAL A 445 -12.36 1.55 -19.13
CA VAL A 445 -13.28 0.43 -18.96
C VAL A 445 -14.39 0.52 -20.00
N ALA A 446 -14.37 -0.37 -21.00
CA ALA A 446 -15.42 -0.46 -22.02
C ALA A 446 -16.61 -1.23 -21.43
N ALA A 447 -17.69 -0.54 -21.10
CA ALA A 447 -18.82 -1.08 -20.35
C ALA A 447 -20.14 -0.93 -21.11
N GLY A 448 -21.19 -1.59 -20.62
CA GLY A 448 -22.53 -1.54 -21.21
C GLY A 448 -22.78 -2.61 -22.27
N SER A 449 -23.99 -2.60 -22.82
CA SER A 449 -24.51 -3.58 -23.76
C SER A 449 -24.53 -3.04 -25.19
N LEU A 450 -24.21 -3.87 -26.19
CA LEU A 450 -24.33 -3.55 -27.61
C LEU A 450 -25.72 -3.83 -28.17
N SER A 451 -26.39 -4.88 -27.68
CA SER A 451 -27.59 -5.44 -28.32
C SER A 451 -28.70 -5.83 -27.34
N GLU A 452 -28.35 -6.19 -26.11
CA GLU A 452 -29.31 -6.56 -25.07
C GLU A 452 -29.86 -5.32 -24.34
N PRO A 453 -31.06 -5.42 -23.72
CA PRO A 453 -31.62 -4.33 -22.91
C PRO A 453 -30.71 -3.93 -21.75
N GLY A 454 -30.72 -2.65 -21.40
CA GLY A 454 -29.92 -2.08 -20.31
C GLY A 454 -29.20 -0.81 -20.73
N GLU A 455 -28.14 -0.49 -20.02
CA GLU A 455 -27.26 0.62 -20.32
C GLU A 455 -26.44 0.36 -21.59
N GLY A 456 -26.51 1.29 -22.54
CA GLY A 456 -25.80 1.19 -23.82
C GLY A 456 -24.28 1.27 -23.66
N PHE A 457 -23.57 0.69 -24.63
CA PHE A 457 -22.11 0.68 -24.69
C PHE A 457 -21.48 2.07 -24.59
N ARG A 458 -20.47 2.21 -23.72
CA ARG A 458 -19.69 3.43 -23.50
C ARG A 458 -18.34 3.12 -22.87
N LEU A 459 -17.49 4.13 -22.78
CA LEU A 459 -16.25 4.05 -22.01
C LEU A 459 -16.44 4.71 -20.64
N ILE A 460 -15.98 4.06 -19.58
CA ILE A 460 -15.84 4.67 -18.26
C ILE A 460 -14.34 4.84 -18.01
N LEU A 461 -13.89 6.09 -17.94
CA LEU A 461 -12.50 6.42 -17.60
C LEU A 461 -12.37 6.59 -16.09
N VAL A 462 -11.65 5.68 -15.45
CA VAL A 462 -11.25 5.81 -14.05
C VAL A 462 -9.87 6.47 -14.02
N ASP A 463 -9.82 7.75 -13.63
CA ASP A 463 -8.60 8.52 -13.44
C ASP A 463 -7.97 8.17 -12.09
N ALA A 464 -6.79 7.53 -12.16
CA ALA A 464 -5.98 7.08 -11.05
C ALA A 464 -4.78 8.01 -10.77
N THR A 465 -4.70 9.18 -11.42
CA THR A 465 -3.60 10.14 -11.28
C THR A 465 -3.56 10.77 -9.90
N LEU A 466 -4.72 11.09 -9.34
CA LEU A 466 -4.88 11.69 -8.02
C LEU A 466 -5.74 10.78 -7.14
N PHE A 467 -5.49 10.85 -5.83
CA PHE A 467 -6.27 10.13 -4.84
C PHE A 467 -7.24 11.10 -4.12
N PRO A 468 -8.52 10.72 -3.91
CA PRO A 468 -9.18 9.50 -4.37
C PRO A 468 -9.41 9.50 -5.89
N TRP A 469 -9.54 8.31 -6.48
CA TRP A 469 -9.80 8.15 -7.90
C TRP A 469 -11.19 8.67 -8.28
N GLN A 470 -11.34 9.05 -9.55
CA GLN A 470 -12.60 9.55 -10.10
C GLN A 470 -12.96 8.79 -11.38
N ALA A 471 -14.25 8.65 -11.65
CA ALA A 471 -14.74 8.05 -12.89
C ALA A 471 -15.54 9.06 -13.71
N VAL A 472 -15.41 8.99 -15.03
CA VAL A 472 -16.22 9.75 -15.98
C VAL A 472 -16.68 8.87 -17.14
N GLU A 473 -17.94 9.00 -17.52
CA GLU A 473 -18.48 8.34 -18.70
C GLU A 473 -18.16 9.14 -19.97
N VAL A 474 -17.70 8.45 -21.00
CA VAL A 474 -17.46 8.97 -22.36
C VAL A 474 -18.34 8.16 -23.32
N LEU A 475 -19.32 8.85 -23.92
CA LEU A 475 -20.21 8.25 -24.91
C LEU A 475 -19.50 8.11 -26.26
N PRO A 476 -19.86 7.11 -27.07
CA PRO A 476 -19.33 6.97 -28.43
C PRO A 476 -19.77 8.15 -29.33
N ASN A 477 -18.90 8.54 -30.27
CA ASN A 477 -19.07 9.63 -31.23
C ASN A 477 -20.22 9.43 -32.24
#